data_AF-A0AAD2EC86-F1
#
_entry.id   AF-A0AAD2EC86-F1
#
_cell.length_a   1.000
_cell.length_b   1.000
_cell.length_c   1.000
_cell.angle_alpha   90.00
_cell.angle_beta   90.00
_cell.angle_gamma   90.00
#
_symmetry.space_group_name_H-M   'P 1'
#
loop_
_entity.id
_entity.type
_entity.pdbx_description
1 polymer ?
#
loop_
_entity_poly.entity_id
_entity_poly.type
_entity_poly.pdbx_seq_one_letter_code
_entity_poly.pdbx_strand_id
1 'polypeptide(L)'
;MTRVKLLGRTINLRRLISERMNKVFRSNIEFLFDRFESQDLCAIVELERLLDVVQLAHDLLSKDLTLDSFDLMLNEMQENVSIVSYSSRLASQIWTEMQNDFLPNFILCNTTQRFVRSSRVPLVPVQKPSVPYAKPNFYCGTQDLNSAYQSFARLHSGFFGMPHMYSIVRLLGSRSLPWLIRALLDYISNKITTLEPMIAGLQEALPKSIGLLPFDGGMAGCMRIVKEHLNCWHSKSDLKADSLRGIKEIGSVLYWMSLLDIVMREVDTSQFLQTAPWLGLIPGADGQIMQSQDGEDSPIVTLFKSVASVTSSNLHFSNPSVFRVLSRQAEAADLLYKTNINAGSVLEYALAFTSAALEKYCSKWSAVPKTGFVDITTSKDFYRIYSGLQIEYLEEAIQAQSSNREVLGDSVAWGGCTIIYLLGQQLHFELFDFSHQVLNVAEVEVVEVAPTHKNLHTVQSSEVLLEAMKKARRLNNHVFSMLKARCPLEDKQACAIKQSGAPLHRIKFENTVSAFETLPQKGA
;
A
#
# COMPACT_ATOMS: atom_id res chain seq x y z
N MET A 1 52.10 -2.36 -6.42
CA MET A 1 53.11 -2.53 -5.34
C MET A 1 52.42 -3.06 -4.08
N THR A 2 52.70 -4.29 -3.65
CA THR A 2 52.05 -4.91 -2.48
C THR A 2 52.85 -4.78 -1.19
N ARG A 3 54.18 -4.66 -1.27
CA ARG A 3 55.07 -4.53 -0.09
C ARG A 3 56.13 -3.47 -0.35
N VAL A 4 56.17 -2.44 0.47
CA VAL A 4 57.12 -1.33 0.41
C VAL A 4 58.09 -1.47 1.58
N LYS A 5 59.40 -1.47 1.32
CA LYS A 5 60.41 -1.44 2.39
C LYS A 5 60.71 0.02 2.75
N LEU A 6 60.48 0.39 4.00
CA LEU A 6 60.71 1.74 4.51
C LEU A 6 61.24 1.66 5.94
N LEU A 7 62.37 2.33 6.22
CA LEU A 7 63.01 2.37 7.55
C LEU A 7 63.17 0.97 8.19
N GLY A 8 63.61 -0.02 7.42
CA GLY A 8 63.80 -1.41 7.86
C GLY A 8 62.52 -2.22 8.04
N ARG A 9 61.32 -1.63 7.87
CA ARG A 9 60.03 -2.33 7.93
C ARG A 9 59.53 -2.67 6.53
N THR A 10 58.82 -3.79 6.42
CA THR A 10 58.08 -4.15 5.20
C THR A 10 56.61 -3.80 5.40
N ILE A 11 56.14 -2.75 4.75
CA ILE A 11 54.78 -2.21 4.87
C ILE A 11 53.92 -2.78 3.75
N ASN A 12 52.81 -3.44 4.09
CA ASN A 12 51.80 -3.85 3.12
C ASN A 12 50.83 -2.69 2.86
N LEU A 13 51.16 -1.84 1.89
CA LEU A 13 50.37 -0.66 1.58
C LEU A 13 48.95 -1.03 1.09
N ARG A 14 48.81 -2.13 0.36
CA ARG A 14 47.51 -2.63 -0.11
C ARG A 14 46.57 -2.91 1.06
N ARG A 15 47.06 -3.59 2.09
CA ARG A 15 46.27 -3.89 3.30
C ARG A 15 45.83 -2.61 4.02
N LEU A 16 46.73 -1.64 4.20
CA LEU A 16 46.39 -0.37 4.86
C LEU A 16 45.35 0.44 4.07
N ILE A 17 45.44 0.42 2.73
CA ILE A 17 44.45 1.06 1.87
C ILE A 17 43.10 0.33 1.99
N SER A 18 43.07 -1.00 1.93
CA SER A 18 41.85 -1.80 2.13
C SER A 18 41.17 -1.48 3.47
N GLU A 19 41.92 -1.47 4.57
CA GLU A 19 41.39 -1.15 5.90
C GLU A 19 40.79 0.27 5.94
N ARG A 20 41.44 1.24 5.30
CA ARG A 20 40.93 2.61 5.20
C ARG A 20 39.67 2.69 4.33
N MET A 21 39.65 2.02 3.18
CA MET A 21 38.51 2.03 2.27
C MET A 21 37.27 1.36 2.89
N ASN A 22 37.43 0.25 3.60
CA ASN A 22 36.35 -0.39 4.37
C ASN A 22 35.68 0.58 5.36
N LYS A 23 36.46 1.45 6.02
CA LYS A 23 35.93 2.49 6.92
C LYS A 23 35.24 3.62 6.16
N VAL A 24 35.79 4.03 5.02
CA VAL A 24 35.20 5.09 4.18
C VAL A 24 33.85 4.64 3.63
N PHE A 25 33.72 3.41 3.13
CA PHE A 25 32.46 2.87 2.63
C PHE A 25 31.37 2.86 3.69
N ARG A 26 31.65 2.32 4.90
CA ARG A 26 30.70 2.36 6.02
C ARG A 26 30.29 3.78 6.38
N SER A 27 31.26 4.70 6.50
CA SER A 27 30.97 6.11 6.78
C SER A 27 30.17 6.79 5.67
N ASN A 28 30.33 6.36 4.41
CA ASN A 28 29.54 6.87 3.30
C ASN A 28 28.10 6.37 3.38
N ILE A 29 27.90 5.08 3.63
CA ILE A 29 26.56 4.48 3.77
C ILE A 29 25.82 5.11 4.96
N GLU A 30 26.50 5.27 6.10
CA GLU A 30 25.96 5.95 7.29
C GLU A 30 25.46 7.36 6.95
N PHE A 31 26.30 8.15 6.29
CA PHE A 31 25.94 9.50 5.84
C PHE A 31 24.69 9.52 4.93
N LEU A 32 24.53 8.53 4.05
CA LEU A 32 23.37 8.45 3.17
C LEU A 32 22.08 8.17 3.95
N PHE A 33 22.14 7.33 4.99
CA PHE A 33 21.00 7.11 5.89
C PHE A 33 20.68 8.36 6.71
N ASP A 34 21.67 9.02 7.31
CA ASP A 34 21.47 10.29 8.03
C ASP A 34 20.82 11.36 7.13
N ARG A 35 21.23 11.40 5.86
CA ARG A 35 20.63 12.30 4.88
C ARG A 35 19.18 11.94 4.61
N PHE A 36 18.85 10.67 4.37
CA PHE A 36 17.47 10.25 4.15
C PHE A 36 16.57 10.56 5.36
N GLU A 37 17.08 10.38 6.58
CA GLU A 37 16.38 10.70 7.82
C GLU A 37 16.07 12.20 8.00
N SER A 38 16.81 13.07 7.30
CA SER A 38 16.54 14.51 7.26
C SER A 38 15.50 14.94 6.22
N GLN A 39 15.04 14.02 5.37
CA GLN A 39 14.17 14.30 4.21
C GLN A 39 12.80 13.61 4.36
N ASP A 40 11.89 13.85 3.40
CA ASP A 40 10.61 13.14 3.34
C ASP A 40 10.74 11.78 2.64
N LEU A 41 9.68 10.98 2.73
CA LEU A 41 9.63 9.63 2.17
C LEU A 41 9.93 9.58 0.65
N CYS A 42 9.70 10.67 -0.09
CA CYS A 42 9.93 10.70 -1.53
C CYS A 42 11.42 10.62 -1.89
N ALA A 43 12.31 10.99 -0.95
CA ALA A 43 13.76 10.90 -1.13
C ALA A 43 14.31 9.48 -1.19
N ILE A 44 13.49 8.44 -0.98
CA ILE A 44 13.94 7.04 -1.03
C ILE A 44 14.50 6.65 -2.40
N VAL A 45 14.03 7.28 -3.48
CA VAL A 45 14.57 7.09 -4.83
C VAL A 45 15.97 7.68 -4.96
N GLU A 46 16.22 8.83 -4.32
CA GLU A 46 17.57 9.42 -4.24
C GLU A 46 18.51 8.52 -3.44
N LEU A 47 18.04 8.00 -2.30
CA LEU A 47 18.80 7.07 -1.46
C LEU A 47 19.22 5.81 -2.24
N GLU A 48 18.28 5.15 -2.94
CA GLU A 48 18.58 3.97 -3.77
C GLU A 48 19.70 4.28 -4.77
N ARG A 49 19.59 5.41 -5.51
CA ARG A 49 20.59 5.78 -6.53
C ARG A 49 21.94 6.11 -5.94
N LEU A 50 21.99 6.76 -4.79
CA LEU A 50 23.26 7.03 -4.12
C LEU A 50 23.91 5.74 -3.62
N LEU A 51 23.13 4.79 -3.09
CA LEU A 51 23.64 3.48 -2.71
C LEU A 51 24.14 2.67 -3.92
N ASP A 52 23.46 2.72 -5.07
CA ASP A 52 23.92 2.10 -6.32
C ASP A 52 25.29 2.64 -6.75
N VAL A 53 25.51 3.96 -6.62
CA VAL A 53 26.80 4.59 -6.94
C VAL A 53 27.90 4.13 -5.99
N VAL A 54 27.60 4.01 -4.69
CA VAL A 54 28.56 3.51 -3.70
C VAL A 54 28.87 2.04 -3.95
N GLN A 55 27.88 1.22 -4.29
CA GLN A 55 28.07 -0.19 -4.65
C GLN A 55 28.95 -0.34 -5.88
N LEU A 56 28.69 0.45 -6.93
CA LEU A 56 29.53 0.45 -8.13
C LEU A 56 30.98 0.84 -7.82
N ALA A 57 31.19 1.85 -6.96
CA ALA A 57 32.53 2.25 -6.52
C ALA A 57 33.22 1.12 -5.73
N HIS A 58 32.47 0.39 -4.89
CA HIS A 58 32.95 -0.79 -4.18
C HIS A 58 33.36 -1.90 -5.14
N ASP A 59 32.52 -2.24 -6.12
CA ASP A 59 32.80 -3.29 -7.12
C ASP A 59 34.05 -2.99 -7.95
N LEU A 60 34.24 -1.73 -8.34
CA LEU A 60 35.42 -1.29 -9.08
C LEU A 60 36.69 -1.40 -8.23
N LEU A 61 36.65 -1.00 -6.95
CA LEU A 61 37.80 -1.08 -6.06
C LEU A 61 38.11 -2.52 -5.61
N SER A 62 37.09 -3.38 -5.50
CA SER A 62 37.24 -4.78 -5.12
C SER A 62 38.04 -5.62 -6.12
N LYS A 63 38.23 -5.12 -7.36
CA LYS A 63 39.12 -5.75 -8.35
C LYS A 63 40.60 -5.70 -7.93
N ASP A 64 40.98 -4.64 -7.22
CA ASP A 64 42.37 -4.37 -6.82
C ASP A 64 42.61 -4.51 -5.30
N LEU A 65 41.55 -4.37 -4.50
CA LEU A 65 41.60 -4.38 -3.04
C LEU A 65 40.76 -5.53 -2.50
N THR A 66 41.24 -6.17 -1.43
CA THR A 66 40.40 -7.09 -0.65
C THR A 66 39.55 -6.26 0.30
N LEU A 67 38.28 -6.06 -0.03
CA LEU A 67 37.29 -5.34 0.77
C LEU A 67 36.28 -6.32 1.37
N ASP A 68 35.58 -5.91 2.43
CA ASP A 68 34.46 -6.73 2.95
C ASP A 68 33.31 -6.70 1.93
N SER A 69 32.39 -7.68 1.98
CA SER A 69 31.21 -7.66 1.10
C SER A 69 30.39 -6.38 1.31
N PHE A 70 29.97 -5.74 0.23
CA PHE A 70 29.10 -4.56 0.29
C PHE A 70 27.80 -4.85 1.03
N ASP A 71 27.19 -6.02 0.79
CA ASP A 71 25.95 -6.43 1.47
C ASP A 71 26.13 -6.53 2.99
N LEU A 72 27.31 -6.99 3.45
CA LEU A 72 27.61 -7.02 4.88
C LEU A 72 27.74 -5.61 5.45
N MET A 73 28.44 -4.70 4.75
CA MET A 73 28.55 -3.31 5.16
C MET A 73 27.19 -2.62 5.20
N LEU A 74 26.33 -2.84 4.20
CA LEU A 74 25.00 -2.26 4.14
C LEU A 74 24.11 -2.78 5.27
N ASN A 75 24.09 -4.10 5.51
CA ASN A 75 23.31 -4.69 6.59
C ASN A 75 23.80 -4.25 7.98
N GLU A 76 25.11 -4.00 8.13
CA GLU A 76 25.69 -3.41 9.35
C GLU A 76 25.11 -2.02 9.62
N MET A 77 25.12 -1.13 8.61
CA MET A 77 24.61 0.24 8.76
C MET A 77 23.08 0.32 8.83
N GLN A 78 22.38 -0.68 8.28
CA GLN A 78 20.92 -0.83 8.45
C GLN A 78 20.53 -1.41 9.82
N GLU A 79 21.48 -1.75 10.69
CA GLU A 79 21.26 -2.44 11.96
C GLU A 79 20.55 -3.82 11.80
N ASN A 80 20.77 -4.46 10.64
CA ASN A 80 20.09 -5.69 10.22
C ASN A 80 20.97 -6.94 10.33
N VAL A 81 22.02 -6.90 11.17
CA VAL A 81 22.97 -8.02 11.32
C VAL A 81 22.46 -9.07 12.30
N SER A 82 21.71 -8.67 13.32
CA SER A 82 21.19 -9.58 14.35
C SER A 82 20.09 -10.46 13.78
N ILE A 83 20.21 -11.80 13.86
CA ILE A 83 19.26 -12.79 13.31
C ILE A 83 17.81 -12.55 13.78
N VAL A 84 17.62 -11.97 14.97
CA VAL A 84 16.29 -11.70 15.55
C VAL A 84 15.76 -10.30 15.21
N SER A 85 16.56 -9.44 14.59
CA SER A 85 16.12 -8.13 14.12
C SER A 85 15.48 -8.25 12.75
N TYR A 86 14.20 -7.88 12.68
CA TYR A 86 13.43 -7.75 11.43
C TYR A 86 13.14 -6.27 11.11
N SER A 87 13.28 -5.37 12.09
CA SER A 87 13.15 -3.93 11.91
C SER A 87 14.51 -3.31 11.60
N SER A 88 14.80 -3.05 10.33
CA SER A 88 15.98 -2.26 9.97
C SER A 88 15.80 -0.79 10.34
N ARG A 89 16.92 -0.05 10.45
CA ARG A 89 16.94 1.41 10.59
C ARG A 89 16.07 2.08 9.52
N LEU A 90 16.23 1.66 8.26
CA LEU A 90 15.45 2.17 7.14
C LEU A 90 13.95 1.86 7.26
N ALA A 91 13.57 0.64 7.63
CA ALA A 91 12.15 0.28 7.80
C ALA A 91 11.49 1.12 8.90
N SER A 92 12.19 1.32 10.01
CA SER A 92 11.73 2.14 11.13
C SER A 92 11.61 3.61 10.75
N GLN A 93 12.53 4.13 9.95
CA GLN A 93 12.46 5.50 9.43
C GLN A 93 11.29 5.68 8.46
N ILE A 94 11.10 4.76 7.51
CA ILE A 94 9.94 4.78 6.60
C ILE A 94 8.65 4.78 7.41
N TRP A 95 8.56 3.93 8.44
CA TRP A 95 7.39 3.88 9.31
C TRP A 95 7.12 5.20 10.03
N THR A 96 8.19 5.82 10.55
CA THR A 96 8.10 7.11 11.25
C THR A 96 7.63 8.23 10.31
N GLU A 97 8.17 8.31 9.10
CA GLU A 97 7.72 9.26 8.08
C GLU A 97 6.28 8.96 7.61
N MET A 98 5.90 7.68 7.53
CA MET A 98 4.54 7.28 7.20
C MET A 98 3.53 7.86 8.21
N GLN A 99 3.80 7.71 9.51
CA GLN A 99 2.92 8.18 10.57
C GLN A 99 2.89 9.71 10.71
N ASN A 100 4.06 10.34 10.70
CA ASN A 100 4.19 11.74 11.08
C ASN A 100 3.95 12.71 9.92
N ASP A 101 4.15 12.26 8.68
CA ASP A 101 4.05 13.13 7.51
C ASP A 101 3.19 12.56 6.38
N PHE A 102 3.50 11.35 5.89
CA PHE A 102 2.85 10.84 4.67
C PHE A 102 1.33 10.68 4.84
N LEU A 103 0.89 9.87 5.81
CA LEU A 103 -0.51 9.56 6.03
C LEU A 103 -1.37 10.80 6.38
N PRO A 104 -0.93 11.76 7.20
CA PRO A 104 -1.70 12.97 7.41
C PRO A 104 -1.68 13.92 6.19
N ASN A 105 -0.54 14.09 5.52
CA ASN A 105 -0.32 15.23 4.61
C ASN A 105 -0.39 14.92 3.11
N PHE A 106 -0.34 13.66 2.68
CA PHE A 106 -0.40 13.30 1.26
C PHE A 106 -1.81 12.92 0.81
N ILE A 107 -2.23 13.37 -0.36
CA ILE A 107 -3.51 13.06 -0.99
C ILE A 107 -3.32 12.15 -2.18
N LEU A 108 -4.17 11.13 -2.32
CA LEU A 108 -4.18 10.24 -3.47
C LEU A 108 -4.90 10.88 -4.66
N CYS A 109 -4.29 10.78 -5.83
CA CYS A 109 -4.97 10.92 -7.12
C CYS A 109 -5.01 9.55 -7.80
N ASN A 110 -6.22 8.96 -7.85
CA ASN A 110 -6.43 7.61 -8.39
C ASN A 110 -6.11 7.55 -9.88
N THR A 111 -6.40 8.62 -10.64
CA THR A 111 -6.14 8.69 -12.08
C THR A 111 -4.66 8.61 -12.42
N THR A 112 -3.79 9.29 -11.66
CA THR A 112 -2.34 9.25 -11.89
C THR A 112 -1.65 8.15 -11.09
N GLN A 113 -2.38 7.46 -10.20
CA GLN A 113 -1.85 6.49 -9.23
C GLN A 113 -0.69 7.06 -8.40
N ARG A 114 -0.82 8.31 -7.96
CA ARG A 114 0.22 9.04 -7.22
C ARG A 114 -0.37 9.71 -6.00
N PHE A 115 0.42 9.73 -4.95
CA PHE A 115 0.21 10.58 -3.79
C PHE A 115 0.96 11.90 -3.99
N VAL A 116 0.29 13.02 -3.74
CA VAL A 116 0.87 14.36 -3.81
C VAL A 116 0.64 15.05 -2.47
N ARG A 117 1.56 15.90 -2.04
CA ARG A 117 1.37 16.66 -0.80
C ARG A 117 0.15 17.58 -0.92
N SER A 118 -0.70 17.60 0.10
CA SER A 118 -1.85 18.49 0.18
C SER A 118 -1.41 19.96 0.21
N SER A 119 -2.21 20.84 -0.37
CA SER A 119 -1.98 22.30 -0.36
C SER A 119 -2.21 22.96 1.02
N ARG A 120 -2.76 22.24 2.01
CA ARG A 120 -3.08 22.75 3.36
C ARG A 120 -2.37 22.06 4.52
N VAL A 121 -1.12 21.64 4.32
CA VAL A 121 -0.31 21.14 5.45
C VAL A 121 -0.14 22.25 6.49
N PRO A 122 -0.40 22.00 7.79
CA PRO A 122 -0.06 22.95 8.83
C PRO A 122 1.41 23.37 8.70
N LEU A 123 1.67 24.68 8.74
CA LEU A 123 3.01 25.28 8.58
C LEU A 123 4.03 24.84 9.64
N VAL A 124 3.64 24.06 10.64
CA VAL A 124 4.56 23.52 11.65
C VAL A 124 5.25 22.31 11.03
N PRO A 125 6.52 22.43 10.60
CA PRO A 125 7.24 21.29 10.08
C PRO A 125 7.40 20.30 11.23
N VAL A 126 7.23 19.00 10.96
CA VAL A 126 7.86 17.98 11.80
C VAL A 126 9.33 18.41 11.93
N GLN A 127 9.84 18.60 13.16
CA GLN A 127 11.23 19.01 13.36
C GLN A 127 12.14 17.93 12.77
N LYS A 128 12.63 18.16 11.54
CA LYS A 128 13.56 17.26 10.89
C LYS A 128 14.99 17.59 11.32
N PRO A 129 15.87 16.57 11.42
CA PRO A 129 17.29 16.80 11.58
C PRO A 129 17.84 17.70 10.47
N SER A 130 18.88 18.47 10.77
CA SER A 130 19.59 19.22 9.72
C SER A 130 20.27 18.26 8.76
N VAL A 131 20.19 18.55 7.45
CA VAL A 131 20.87 17.76 6.42
C VAL A 131 22.38 17.72 6.72
N PRO A 132 23.00 16.54 6.85
CA PRO A 132 24.42 16.43 7.14
C PRO A 132 25.27 16.99 5.98
N TYR A 133 26.39 17.66 6.32
CA TYR A 133 27.35 18.12 5.32
C TYR A 133 28.36 17.01 5.01
N ALA A 134 28.54 16.71 3.73
CA ALA A 134 29.59 15.83 3.26
C ALA A 134 30.28 16.38 2.02
N LYS A 135 31.51 15.90 1.82
CA LYS A 135 32.32 16.21 0.64
C LYS A 135 31.65 15.63 -0.62
N PRO A 136 31.90 16.19 -1.82
CA PRO A 136 31.28 15.71 -3.06
C PRO A 136 31.47 14.21 -3.34
N ASN A 137 32.57 13.63 -2.85
CA ASN A 137 32.89 12.22 -3.01
C ASN A 137 32.04 11.26 -2.16
N PHE A 138 31.24 11.77 -1.22
CA PHE A 138 30.25 10.96 -0.47
C PHE A 138 28.90 10.87 -1.19
N TYR A 139 28.76 11.61 -2.31
CA TYR A 139 27.60 11.57 -3.19
C TYR A 139 28.00 10.88 -4.51
N CYS A 140 28.07 11.62 -5.61
CA CYS A 140 28.37 11.11 -6.96
C CYS A 140 29.80 11.41 -7.41
N GLY A 141 30.68 11.89 -6.52
CA GLY A 141 32.11 12.12 -6.82
C GLY A 141 32.48 13.60 -6.94
N THR A 142 31.88 14.32 -7.90
CA THR A 142 32.17 15.73 -8.19
C THR A 142 30.94 16.62 -8.03
N GLN A 143 31.15 17.93 -7.93
CA GLN A 143 30.03 18.89 -7.79
C GLN A 143 29.09 18.88 -9.01
N ASP A 144 29.64 18.74 -10.22
CA ASP A 144 28.86 18.67 -11.45
C ASP A 144 27.97 17.42 -11.49
N LEU A 145 28.53 16.25 -11.12
CA LEU A 145 27.76 15.01 -11.03
C LEU A 145 26.68 15.09 -9.95
N ASN A 146 27.00 15.68 -8.80
CA ASN A 146 26.02 15.89 -7.74
C ASN A 146 24.86 16.77 -8.21
N SER A 147 25.14 17.83 -8.98
CA SER A 147 24.10 18.71 -9.54
C SER A 147 23.20 17.97 -10.54
N ALA A 148 23.79 17.13 -11.39
CA ALA A 148 23.05 16.30 -12.34
C ALA A 148 22.13 15.29 -11.62
N TYR A 149 22.66 14.55 -10.64
CA TYR A 149 21.86 13.60 -9.85
C TYR A 149 20.80 14.28 -8.98
N GLN A 150 21.08 15.48 -8.46
CA GLN A 150 20.07 16.26 -7.75
C GLN A 150 18.92 16.68 -8.69
N SER A 151 19.23 16.99 -9.95
CA SER A 151 18.20 17.30 -10.95
C SER A 151 17.32 16.08 -11.26
N PHE A 152 17.90 14.88 -11.28
CA PHE A 152 17.16 13.62 -11.35
C PHE A 152 16.28 13.41 -10.10
N ALA A 153 16.84 13.57 -8.90
CA ALA A 153 16.10 13.37 -7.64
C ALA A 153 14.88 14.31 -7.53
N ARG A 154 14.98 15.55 -8.04
CA ARG A 154 13.85 16.51 -8.08
C ARG A 154 12.66 16.02 -8.90
N LEU A 155 12.86 15.14 -9.89
CA LEU A 155 11.74 14.56 -10.66
C LEU A 155 10.87 13.64 -9.79
N HIS A 156 11.42 13.13 -8.68
CA HIS A 156 10.77 12.19 -7.77
C HIS A 156 10.37 12.81 -6.42
N SER A 157 10.69 14.08 -6.16
CA SER A 157 10.40 14.73 -4.86
C SER A 157 8.98 15.29 -4.76
N GLY A 158 8.30 15.52 -5.88
CA GLY A 158 6.97 16.15 -5.90
C GLY A 158 5.78 15.22 -5.68
N PHE A 159 6.02 13.90 -5.63
CA PHE A 159 4.98 12.89 -5.48
C PHE A 159 5.56 11.59 -4.93
N PHE A 160 4.69 10.69 -4.49
CA PHE A 160 5.01 9.29 -4.18
C PHE A 160 4.17 8.35 -5.06
N GLY A 161 4.79 7.31 -5.62
CA GLY A 161 4.11 6.34 -6.48
C GLY A 161 4.96 5.10 -6.75
N MET A 162 4.74 4.46 -7.90
CA MET A 162 5.43 3.21 -8.27
C MET A 162 6.96 3.25 -8.14
N PRO A 163 7.69 4.29 -8.64
CA PRO A 163 9.15 4.33 -8.52
C PRO A 163 9.64 4.23 -7.08
N HIS A 164 8.98 4.95 -6.17
CA HIS A 164 9.29 4.93 -4.74
C HIS A 164 9.01 3.56 -4.12
N MET A 165 7.94 2.90 -4.55
CA MET A 165 7.60 1.57 -4.07
C MET A 165 8.63 0.52 -4.50
N TYR A 166 9.18 0.59 -5.74
CA TYR A 166 10.32 -0.26 -6.11
C TYR A 166 11.54 -0.01 -5.22
N SER A 167 11.88 1.25 -4.95
CA SER A 167 13.00 1.58 -4.06
C SER A 167 12.78 1.01 -2.65
N ILE A 168 11.56 1.07 -2.11
CA ILE A 168 11.21 0.46 -0.82
C ILE A 168 11.42 -1.05 -0.85
N VAL A 169 10.85 -1.76 -1.85
CA VAL A 169 10.94 -3.22 -1.95
C VAL A 169 12.41 -3.67 -2.09
N ARG A 170 13.20 -2.97 -2.90
CA ARG A 170 14.63 -3.27 -3.12
C ARG A 170 15.47 -3.03 -1.87
N LEU A 171 15.31 -1.88 -1.21
CA LEU A 171 16.15 -1.49 -0.09
C LEU A 171 15.80 -2.23 1.21
N LEU A 172 14.53 -2.57 1.44
CA LEU A 172 14.10 -3.33 2.62
C LEU A 172 14.27 -4.84 2.45
N GLY A 173 14.13 -5.34 1.22
CA GLY A 173 14.18 -6.76 0.91
C GLY A 173 13.14 -7.60 1.65
N SER A 174 13.25 -8.93 1.52
CA SER A 174 12.32 -9.90 2.11
C SER A 174 12.36 -9.95 3.64
N ARG A 175 13.41 -9.39 4.26
CA ARG A 175 13.62 -9.46 5.70
C ARG A 175 12.87 -8.39 6.48
N SER A 176 12.93 -7.14 6.03
CA SER A 176 12.37 -6.00 6.77
C SER A 176 11.03 -5.51 6.24
N LEU A 177 10.70 -5.84 4.99
CA LEU A 177 9.41 -5.51 4.40
C LEU A 177 8.20 -6.11 5.17
N PRO A 178 8.21 -7.38 5.62
CA PRO A 178 7.09 -7.94 6.40
C PRO A 178 6.83 -7.18 7.71
N TRP A 179 7.88 -6.69 8.36
CA TRP A 179 7.74 -5.89 9.58
C TRP A 179 7.03 -4.56 9.29
N LEU A 180 7.39 -3.86 8.20
CA LEU A 180 6.73 -2.62 7.79
C LEU A 180 5.25 -2.87 7.44
N ILE A 181 4.96 -3.96 6.71
CA ILE A 181 3.58 -4.36 6.40
C ILE A 181 2.79 -4.55 7.71
N ARG A 182 3.35 -5.28 8.67
CA ARG A 182 2.70 -5.52 9.97
C ARG A 182 2.42 -4.22 10.72
N ALA A 183 3.36 -3.29 10.74
CA ALA A 183 3.20 -1.99 11.40
C ALA A 183 2.05 -1.17 10.79
N LEU A 184 1.97 -1.11 9.45
CA LEU A 184 0.88 -0.47 8.72
C LEU A 184 -0.50 -1.10 9.02
N LEU A 185 -0.57 -2.43 9.11
CA LEU A 185 -1.79 -3.13 9.48
C LEU A 185 -2.22 -2.84 10.92
N ASP A 186 -1.27 -2.82 11.86
CA ASP A 186 -1.55 -2.41 13.24
C ASP A 186 -2.10 -0.98 13.32
N TYR A 187 -1.60 -0.08 12.48
CA TYR A 187 -2.14 1.26 12.38
C TYR A 187 -3.56 1.31 11.81
N ILE A 188 -3.91 0.50 10.81
CA ILE A 188 -5.31 0.38 10.37
C ILE A 188 -6.20 -0.05 11.55
N SER A 189 -5.80 -1.10 12.28
CA SER A 189 -6.55 -1.60 13.45
C SER A 189 -6.73 -0.52 14.52
N ASN A 190 -5.66 0.22 14.83
CA ASN A 190 -5.69 1.33 15.79
C ASN A 190 -6.59 2.46 15.28
N LYS A 191 -6.52 2.81 14.00
CA LYS A 191 -7.36 3.87 13.40
C LYS A 191 -8.84 3.51 13.41
N ILE A 192 -9.20 2.27 13.10
CA ILE A 192 -10.57 1.76 13.24
C ILE A 192 -11.05 1.91 14.69
N THR A 193 -10.21 1.55 15.65
CA THR A 193 -10.51 1.69 17.08
C THR A 193 -10.76 3.15 17.48
N THR A 194 -9.93 4.09 16.99
CA THR A 194 -10.12 5.52 17.25
C THR A 194 -11.31 6.13 16.50
N LEU A 195 -11.69 5.55 15.36
CA LEU A 195 -12.78 6.02 14.53
C LEU A 195 -14.14 5.68 15.14
N GLU A 196 -14.24 4.58 15.90
CA GLU A 196 -15.50 4.13 16.49
C GLU A 196 -16.24 5.16 17.35
N PRO A 197 -15.64 5.81 18.36
CA PRO A 197 -16.35 6.81 19.14
C PRO A 197 -16.78 8.02 18.29
N MET A 198 -16.05 8.32 17.21
CA MET A 198 -16.41 9.41 16.29
C MET A 198 -17.66 9.06 15.48
N ILE A 199 -17.68 7.85 14.90
CA ILE A 199 -18.82 7.32 14.16
C ILE A 199 -20.04 7.18 15.08
N ALA A 200 -19.86 6.69 16.31
CA ALA A 200 -20.93 6.61 17.30
C ALA A 200 -21.53 7.98 17.61
N GLY A 201 -20.69 9.00 17.81
CA GLY A 201 -21.16 10.37 18.02
C GLY A 201 -21.95 10.95 16.83
N LEU A 202 -21.61 10.58 15.59
CA LEU A 202 -22.37 10.95 14.40
C LEU A 202 -23.70 10.17 14.29
N GLN A 203 -23.68 8.86 14.57
CA GLN A 203 -24.85 7.98 14.60
C GLN A 203 -25.91 8.47 15.60
N GLU A 204 -25.49 8.91 16.79
CA GLU A 204 -26.40 9.41 17.84
C GLU A 204 -27.10 10.72 17.46
N ALA A 205 -26.47 11.54 16.62
CA ALA A 205 -27.05 12.80 16.18
C ALA A 205 -28.07 12.64 15.05
N LEU A 206 -27.98 11.58 14.25
CA LEU A 206 -28.86 11.38 13.10
C LEU A 206 -30.32 11.09 13.52
N PRO A 207 -31.30 11.43 12.66
CA PRO A 207 -32.69 11.03 12.86
C PRO A 207 -32.85 9.52 13.07
N LYS A 208 -33.89 9.11 13.78
CA LYS A 208 -34.16 7.67 14.06
C LYS A 208 -34.43 6.85 12.81
N SER A 209 -34.91 7.47 11.75
CA SER A 209 -35.24 6.85 10.47
C SER A 209 -35.02 7.85 9.34
N ILE A 210 -34.36 7.42 8.26
CA ILE A 210 -34.13 8.25 7.06
C ILE A 210 -34.70 7.50 5.87
N GLY A 211 -35.74 8.07 5.25
CA GLY A 211 -36.42 7.50 4.08
C GLY A 211 -35.73 7.80 2.76
N LEU A 212 -36.35 7.35 1.67
CA LEU A 212 -35.97 7.72 0.30
C LEU A 212 -36.30 9.20 0.03
N LEU A 213 -35.46 9.87 -0.76
CA LEU A 213 -35.75 11.23 -1.21
C LEU A 213 -36.91 11.22 -2.24
N PRO A 214 -37.92 12.10 -2.09
CA PRO A 214 -39.05 12.17 -3.02
C PRO A 214 -38.63 12.85 -4.33
N PHE A 215 -39.18 12.38 -5.46
CA PHE A 215 -38.91 12.96 -6.79
C PHE A 215 -39.67 14.28 -7.01
N ASP A 216 -40.80 14.49 -6.33
CA ASP A 216 -41.71 15.64 -6.53
C ASP A 216 -41.06 17.02 -6.30
N GLY A 217 -39.99 17.07 -5.50
CA GLY A 217 -39.28 18.30 -5.15
C GLY A 217 -38.14 18.68 -6.11
N GLY A 218 -37.85 17.84 -7.11
CA GLY A 218 -36.66 17.95 -7.95
C GLY A 218 -35.35 17.95 -7.15
N MET A 219 -34.24 18.23 -7.81
CA MET A 219 -32.91 18.22 -7.18
C MET A 219 -32.83 19.20 -5.97
N ALA A 220 -33.40 20.41 -6.11
CA ALA A 220 -33.36 21.42 -5.06
C ALA A 220 -34.18 21.01 -3.82
N GLY A 221 -35.31 20.31 -4.01
CA GLY A 221 -36.10 19.73 -2.92
C GLY A 221 -35.34 18.64 -2.19
N CYS A 222 -34.74 17.70 -2.92
CA CYS A 222 -33.92 16.63 -2.35
C CYS A 222 -32.76 17.17 -1.52
N MET A 223 -32.00 18.13 -2.06
CA MET A 223 -30.86 18.73 -1.34
C MET A 223 -31.28 19.44 -0.05
N ARG A 224 -32.44 20.09 -0.04
CA ARG A 224 -33.01 20.71 1.18
C ARG A 224 -33.35 19.66 2.24
N ILE A 225 -33.99 18.55 1.85
CA ILE A 225 -34.31 17.44 2.76
C ILE A 225 -33.04 16.83 3.34
N VAL A 226 -32.00 16.60 2.51
CA VAL A 226 -30.72 16.09 2.99
C VAL A 226 -30.08 17.05 4.01
N LYS A 227 -30.11 18.36 3.74
CA LYS A 227 -29.63 19.37 4.69
C LYS A 227 -30.40 19.37 6.00
N GLU A 228 -31.72 19.23 5.95
CA GLU A 228 -32.54 19.12 7.16
C GLU A 228 -32.18 17.87 7.98
N HIS A 229 -31.92 16.73 7.32
CA HIS A 229 -31.47 15.52 8.00
C HIS A 229 -30.08 15.64 8.62
N LEU A 230 -29.15 16.37 7.97
CA LEU A 230 -27.77 16.53 8.41
C LEU A 230 -27.53 17.78 9.28
N ASN A 231 -28.53 18.65 9.47
CA ASN A 231 -28.40 19.87 10.25
C ASN A 231 -27.93 19.63 11.70
N CYS A 232 -28.22 18.45 12.24
CA CYS A 232 -27.74 18.02 13.57
C CYS A 232 -26.21 17.88 13.68
N TRP A 233 -25.49 17.80 12.54
CA TRP A 233 -24.04 17.71 12.50
C TRP A 233 -23.35 19.08 12.42
N HIS A 234 -24.09 20.18 12.27
CA HIS A 234 -23.51 21.51 12.13
C HIS A 234 -22.66 21.92 13.35
N SER A 235 -23.07 21.52 14.55
CA SER A 235 -22.32 21.73 15.80
C SER A 235 -21.20 20.71 16.04
N LYS A 236 -21.01 19.73 15.14
CA LYS A 236 -20.03 18.63 15.26
C LYS A 236 -18.97 18.68 14.16
N SER A 237 -18.55 19.87 13.73
CA SER A 237 -17.58 20.08 12.65
C SER A 237 -16.27 19.29 12.85
N ASP A 238 -15.74 19.31 14.06
CA ASP A 238 -14.45 18.65 14.38
C ASP A 238 -14.58 17.13 14.27
N LEU A 239 -15.69 16.57 14.77
CA LEU A 239 -15.98 15.14 14.69
C LEU A 239 -16.06 14.64 13.24
N LYS A 240 -16.66 15.45 12.35
CA LYS A 240 -16.74 15.15 10.92
C LYS A 240 -15.36 15.17 10.27
N ALA A 241 -14.58 16.22 10.54
CA ALA A 241 -13.24 16.39 10.00
C ALA A 241 -12.30 15.26 10.46
N ASP A 242 -12.36 14.89 11.73
CA ASP A 242 -11.55 13.80 12.29
C ASP A 242 -11.99 12.42 11.75
N SER A 243 -13.30 12.20 11.58
CA SER A 243 -13.82 10.99 10.95
C SER A 243 -13.30 10.85 9.51
N LEU A 244 -13.40 11.93 8.72
CA LEU A 244 -12.90 11.96 7.34
C LEU A 244 -11.39 11.76 7.27
N ARG A 245 -10.61 12.35 8.19
CA ARG A 245 -9.16 12.16 8.28
C ARG A 245 -8.80 10.72 8.61
N GLY A 246 -9.49 10.11 9.59
CA GLY A 246 -9.30 8.71 9.95
C GLY A 246 -9.61 7.75 8.79
N ILE A 247 -10.73 7.97 8.10
CA ILE A 247 -11.11 7.20 6.90
C ILE A 247 -10.07 7.38 5.78
N LYS A 248 -9.62 8.61 5.55
CA LYS A 248 -8.58 8.95 4.57
C LYS A 248 -7.27 8.23 4.84
N GLU A 249 -6.83 8.18 6.09
CA GLU A 249 -5.57 7.52 6.47
C GLU A 249 -5.67 6.00 6.27
N ILE A 250 -6.79 5.37 6.66
CA ILE A 250 -7.07 3.95 6.39
C ILE A 250 -7.00 3.69 4.88
N GLY A 251 -7.70 4.49 4.07
CA GLY A 251 -7.69 4.35 2.62
C GLY A 251 -6.31 4.58 1.99
N SER A 252 -5.51 5.48 2.53
CA SER A 252 -4.14 5.73 2.07
C SER A 252 -3.23 4.53 2.32
N VAL A 253 -3.33 3.89 3.49
CA VAL A 253 -2.59 2.65 3.77
C VAL A 253 -3.04 1.51 2.85
N LEU A 254 -4.35 1.32 2.66
CA LEU A 254 -4.87 0.26 1.78
C LEU A 254 -4.43 0.45 0.32
N TYR A 255 -4.47 1.68 -0.18
CA TYR A 255 -3.97 1.97 -1.51
C TYR A 255 -2.45 1.80 -1.60
N TRP A 256 -1.71 2.18 -0.56
CA TRP A 256 -0.26 1.93 -0.47
C TRP A 256 0.04 0.41 -0.53
N MET A 257 -0.75 -0.43 0.17
CA MET A 257 -0.67 -1.89 0.07
C MET A 257 -0.99 -2.39 -1.34
N SER A 258 -1.93 -1.75 -2.03
CA SER A 258 -2.21 -2.07 -3.44
C SER A 258 -1.03 -1.76 -4.35
N LEU A 259 -0.33 -0.64 -4.15
CA LEU A 259 0.88 -0.32 -4.92
C LEU A 259 2.01 -1.32 -4.61
N LEU A 260 2.17 -1.67 -3.33
CA LEU A 260 3.15 -2.67 -2.90
C LEU A 260 2.89 -4.03 -3.55
N ASP A 261 1.63 -4.47 -3.53
CA ASP A 261 1.21 -5.73 -4.12
C ASP A 261 1.47 -5.80 -5.64
N ILE A 262 1.27 -4.69 -6.37
CA ILE A 262 1.62 -4.61 -7.80
C ILE A 262 3.14 -4.76 -7.99
N VAL A 263 3.94 -3.98 -7.24
CA VAL A 263 5.40 -4.01 -7.35
C VAL A 263 5.96 -5.39 -7.00
N MET A 264 5.49 -6.00 -5.91
CA MET A 264 5.94 -7.33 -5.50
C MET A 264 5.67 -8.37 -6.58
N ARG A 265 4.46 -8.39 -7.17
CA ARG A 265 4.16 -9.30 -8.28
C ARG A 265 5.04 -9.08 -9.49
N GLU A 266 5.36 -7.83 -9.81
CA GLU A 266 6.24 -7.56 -10.94
C GLU A 266 7.67 -8.04 -10.68
N VAL A 267 8.19 -7.82 -9.46
CA VAL A 267 9.50 -8.33 -9.03
C VAL A 267 9.52 -9.86 -9.05
N ASP A 268 8.51 -10.50 -8.47
CA ASP A 268 8.39 -11.96 -8.42
C ASP A 268 8.26 -12.56 -9.83
N THR A 269 7.47 -11.93 -10.71
CA THR A 269 7.33 -12.35 -12.11
C THR A 269 8.65 -12.23 -12.86
N SER A 270 9.37 -11.10 -12.70
CA SER A 270 10.67 -10.92 -13.33
C SER A 270 11.69 -11.96 -12.82
N GLN A 271 11.68 -12.26 -11.52
CA GLN A 271 12.55 -13.27 -10.93
C GLN A 271 12.19 -14.68 -11.41
N PHE A 272 10.90 -14.99 -11.51
CA PHE A 272 10.41 -16.25 -12.04
C PHE A 272 10.87 -16.46 -13.49
N LEU A 273 10.73 -15.45 -14.36
CA LEU A 273 11.14 -15.54 -15.75
C LEU A 273 12.66 -15.81 -15.90
N GLN A 274 13.48 -15.30 -14.99
CA GLN A 274 14.92 -15.54 -14.98
C GLN A 274 15.30 -16.92 -14.42
N THR A 275 14.52 -17.44 -13.48
CA THR A 275 14.79 -18.73 -12.81
C THR A 275 14.14 -19.93 -13.50
N ALA A 276 13.04 -19.72 -14.23
CA ALA A 276 12.26 -20.77 -14.89
C ALA A 276 13.09 -21.77 -15.72
N PRO A 277 14.06 -21.35 -16.57
CA PRO A 277 14.88 -22.30 -17.33
C PRO A 277 15.72 -23.23 -16.46
N TRP A 278 16.22 -22.72 -15.32
CA TRP A 278 17.03 -23.49 -14.37
C TRP A 278 16.20 -24.52 -13.60
N LEU A 279 14.91 -24.23 -13.42
CA LEU A 279 13.92 -25.12 -12.82
C LEU A 279 13.33 -26.12 -13.82
N GLY A 280 13.67 -26.00 -15.11
CA GLY A 280 13.14 -26.84 -16.17
C GLY A 280 11.71 -26.47 -16.58
N LEU A 281 11.29 -25.24 -16.32
CA LEU A 281 9.97 -24.73 -16.66
C LEU A 281 10.03 -24.05 -18.03
N ILE A 282 9.16 -24.49 -18.93
CA ILE A 282 9.03 -23.97 -20.30
C ILE A 282 7.58 -23.52 -20.56
N PRO A 283 7.37 -22.51 -21.41
CA PRO A 283 6.02 -22.08 -21.79
C PRO A 283 5.33 -23.15 -22.65
N GLY A 284 4.14 -23.55 -22.27
CA GLY A 284 3.24 -24.41 -23.04
C GLY A 284 2.42 -23.64 -24.08
N ALA A 285 1.65 -24.38 -24.90
CA ALA A 285 0.89 -23.82 -26.03
C ALA A 285 -0.13 -22.73 -25.63
N ASP A 286 -0.70 -22.83 -24.42
CA ASP A 286 -1.70 -21.89 -23.89
C ASP A 286 -1.17 -21.04 -22.71
N GLY A 287 0.15 -20.85 -22.61
CA GLY A 287 0.77 -20.12 -21.50
C GLY A 287 0.80 -20.89 -20.18
N GLN A 288 0.45 -22.18 -20.20
CA GLN A 288 0.65 -23.08 -19.06
C GLN A 288 2.14 -23.32 -18.81
N ILE A 289 2.52 -23.50 -17.56
CA ILE A 289 3.87 -23.88 -17.19
C ILE A 289 4.02 -25.39 -17.45
N MET A 290 4.90 -25.76 -18.38
CA MET A 290 5.25 -27.15 -18.66
C MET A 290 6.63 -27.48 -18.10
N GLN A 291 6.81 -28.72 -17.66
CA GLN A 291 8.11 -29.23 -17.22
C GLN A 291 8.83 -29.85 -18.42
N SER A 292 10.10 -29.49 -18.64
CA SER A 292 10.87 -29.86 -19.84
C SER A 292 11.34 -31.31 -19.84
N GLN A 293 11.35 -31.98 -18.69
CA GLN A 293 11.74 -33.38 -18.53
C GLN A 293 10.80 -34.09 -17.55
N ASP A 294 10.49 -35.36 -17.81
CA ASP A 294 9.79 -36.29 -16.90
C ASP A 294 10.64 -36.71 -15.67
N GLY A 295 11.82 -36.09 -15.50
CA GLY A 295 12.70 -36.34 -14.36
C GLY A 295 12.19 -35.66 -13.09
N GLU A 296 12.39 -36.31 -11.95
CA GLU A 296 12.03 -35.76 -10.63
C GLU A 296 12.86 -34.50 -10.28
N ASP A 297 14.10 -34.43 -10.80
CA ASP A 297 15.04 -33.34 -10.56
C ASP A 297 14.98 -32.25 -11.64
N SER A 298 15.18 -30.99 -11.24
CA SER A 298 15.33 -29.87 -12.17
C SER A 298 16.73 -29.83 -12.83
N PRO A 299 16.89 -29.13 -13.97
CA PRO A 299 18.17 -29.01 -14.66
C PRO A 299 19.32 -28.54 -13.77
N ILE A 300 19.08 -27.60 -12.85
CA ILE A 300 20.11 -27.13 -11.90
C ILE A 300 20.52 -28.25 -10.93
N VAL A 301 19.56 -29.03 -10.43
CA VAL A 301 19.83 -30.15 -9.52
C VAL A 301 20.57 -31.27 -10.25
N THR A 302 20.12 -31.64 -11.45
CA THR A 302 20.80 -32.64 -12.28
C THR A 302 22.23 -32.23 -12.61
N LEU A 303 22.46 -30.96 -12.95
CA LEU A 303 23.80 -30.42 -13.21
C LEU A 303 24.72 -30.64 -12.01
N PHE A 304 24.34 -30.15 -10.82
CA PHE A 304 25.22 -30.26 -9.65
C PHE A 304 25.34 -31.68 -9.10
N LYS A 305 24.31 -32.52 -9.21
CA LYS A 305 24.41 -33.97 -8.91
C LYS A 305 25.40 -34.67 -9.83
N SER A 306 25.37 -34.38 -11.14
CA SER A 306 26.30 -34.96 -12.11
C SER A 306 27.76 -34.52 -11.86
N VAL A 307 27.98 -33.25 -11.51
CA VAL A 307 29.31 -32.76 -11.15
C VAL A 307 29.82 -33.42 -9.87
N ALA A 308 28.96 -33.59 -8.86
CA ALA A 308 29.32 -34.24 -7.61
C ALA A 308 29.68 -35.74 -7.80
N SER A 309 28.99 -36.45 -8.70
CA SER A 309 29.27 -37.86 -8.98
C SER A 309 30.60 -38.05 -9.72
N VAL A 310 30.87 -37.27 -10.78
CA VAL A 310 32.12 -37.30 -11.57
C VAL A 310 33.34 -36.91 -10.72
N THR A 311 33.17 -35.97 -9.80
CA THR A 311 34.25 -35.50 -8.92
C THR A 311 34.57 -36.52 -7.83
N SER A 312 33.58 -37.31 -7.39
CA SER A 312 33.80 -38.40 -6.42
C SER A 312 34.62 -39.56 -7.00
N SER A 313 34.59 -39.73 -8.33
CA SER A 313 35.39 -40.74 -9.05
C SER A 313 36.81 -40.27 -9.45
N ASN A 314 37.10 -38.97 -9.43
CA ASN A 314 38.36 -38.41 -9.94
C ASN A 314 39.29 -37.91 -8.83
N LEU A 315 40.47 -38.53 -8.69
CA LEU A 315 41.50 -38.24 -7.68
C LEU A 315 42.19 -36.86 -7.85
N HIS A 316 41.96 -36.13 -8.94
CA HIS A 316 42.58 -34.85 -9.22
C HIS A 316 41.94 -33.64 -8.51
N PHE A 317 40.76 -33.80 -7.92
CA PHE A 317 40.05 -32.70 -7.25
C PHE A 317 40.43 -32.60 -5.78
N SER A 318 40.98 -31.46 -5.37
CA SER A 318 41.53 -31.26 -4.02
C SER A 318 40.49 -31.23 -2.89
N ASN A 319 39.19 -31.08 -3.18
CA ASN A 319 38.15 -31.08 -2.15
C ASN A 319 36.76 -31.55 -2.65
N PRO A 320 36.52 -32.87 -2.76
CA PRO A 320 35.23 -33.43 -3.24
C PRO A 320 34.04 -33.08 -2.34
N SER A 321 34.27 -32.67 -1.08
CA SER A 321 33.20 -32.28 -0.16
C SER A 321 32.44 -31.01 -0.60
N VAL A 322 33.12 -30.06 -1.26
CA VAL A 322 32.53 -28.80 -1.72
C VAL A 322 31.45 -29.05 -2.77
N PHE A 323 31.70 -29.96 -3.72
CA PHE A 323 30.73 -30.30 -4.78
C PHE A 323 29.49 -31.02 -4.23
N ARG A 324 29.65 -31.81 -3.16
CA ARG A 324 28.50 -32.40 -2.45
C ARG A 324 27.66 -31.34 -1.75
N VAL A 325 28.29 -30.33 -1.14
CA VAL A 325 27.58 -29.19 -0.56
C VAL A 325 26.84 -28.41 -1.63
N LEU A 326 27.47 -28.11 -2.77
CA LEU A 326 26.83 -27.43 -3.90
C LEU A 326 25.61 -28.19 -4.42
N SER A 327 25.68 -29.52 -4.54
CA SER A 327 24.52 -30.34 -4.92
C SER A 327 23.35 -30.19 -3.95
N ARG A 328 23.61 -30.22 -2.64
CA ARG A 328 22.55 -30.01 -1.63
C ARG A 328 22.00 -28.58 -1.65
N GLN A 329 22.86 -27.59 -1.91
CA GLN A 329 22.43 -26.19 -2.04
C GLN A 329 21.57 -25.99 -3.29
N ALA A 330 21.85 -26.70 -4.39
CA ALA A 330 21.02 -26.69 -5.59
C ALA A 330 19.63 -27.27 -5.33
N GLU A 331 19.52 -28.37 -4.56
CA GLU A 331 18.22 -28.93 -4.13
C GLU A 331 17.43 -27.95 -3.26
N ALA A 332 18.11 -27.29 -2.31
CA ALA A 332 17.48 -26.28 -1.47
C ALA A 332 17.01 -25.06 -2.28
N ALA A 333 17.82 -24.57 -3.22
CA ALA A 333 17.47 -23.48 -4.10
C ALA A 333 16.29 -23.84 -5.01
N ASP A 334 16.29 -25.04 -5.59
CA ASP A 334 15.18 -25.55 -6.41
C ASP A 334 13.86 -25.51 -5.66
N LEU A 335 13.85 -26.01 -4.42
CA LEU A 335 12.66 -25.98 -3.56
C LEU A 335 12.19 -24.54 -3.30
N LEU A 336 13.10 -23.65 -2.88
CA LEU A 336 12.79 -22.26 -2.55
C LEU A 336 12.18 -21.50 -3.74
N TYR A 337 12.78 -21.63 -4.93
CA TYR A 337 12.30 -20.94 -6.12
C TYR A 337 10.97 -21.53 -6.64
N LYS A 338 10.76 -22.85 -6.54
CA LYS A 338 9.48 -23.48 -6.88
C LYS A 338 8.36 -23.06 -5.93
N THR A 339 8.63 -22.92 -4.63
CA THR A 339 7.62 -22.48 -3.65
C THR A 339 7.17 -21.04 -3.86
N ASN A 340 8.02 -20.18 -4.43
CA ASN A 340 7.71 -18.77 -4.67
C ASN A 340 6.85 -18.52 -5.92
N ILE A 341 6.55 -19.54 -6.72
CA ILE A 341 5.73 -19.40 -7.95
C ILE A 341 4.29 -18.95 -7.63
N ASN A 342 3.79 -19.28 -6.44
CA ASN A 342 2.43 -18.95 -5.99
C ASN A 342 2.43 -17.96 -4.82
N ALA A 343 3.18 -16.85 -4.94
CA ALA A 343 3.20 -15.82 -3.91
C ALA A 343 1.78 -15.24 -3.67
N GLY A 344 1.38 -15.17 -2.40
CA GLY A 344 0.09 -14.61 -1.99
C GLY A 344 0.04 -13.08 -2.16
N SER A 345 -1.17 -12.53 -2.30
CA SER A 345 -1.34 -11.08 -2.45
C SER A 345 -1.28 -10.36 -1.10
N VAL A 346 -0.42 -9.33 -1.01
CA VAL A 346 -0.31 -8.48 0.18
C VAL A 346 -1.60 -7.68 0.41
N LEU A 347 -2.25 -7.24 -0.68
CA LEU A 347 -3.51 -6.52 -0.58
C LEU A 347 -4.65 -7.41 -0.06
N GLU A 348 -4.75 -8.66 -0.54
CA GLU A 348 -5.76 -9.60 -0.06
C GLU A 348 -5.58 -9.91 1.43
N TYR A 349 -4.33 -10.10 1.86
CA TYR A 349 -3.99 -10.24 3.27
C TYR A 349 -4.37 -9.00 4.08
N ALA A 350 -4.09 -7.80 3.57
CA ALA A 350 -4.44 -6.55 4.23
C ALA A 350 -5.97 -6.36 4.37
N LEU A 351 -6.74 -6.75 3.35
CA LEU A 351 -8.21 -6.72 3.38
C LEU A 351 -8.76 -7.73 4.40
N ALA A 352 -8.23 -8.96 4.42
CA ALA A 352 -8.61 -9.97 5.41
C ALA A 352 -8.32 -9.50 6.85
N PHE A 353 -7.13 -8.93 7.07
CA PHE A 353 -6.76 -8.35 8.37
C PHE A 353 -7.69 -7.19 8.75
N THR A 354 -8.00 -6.30 7.81
CA THR A 354 -8.92 -5.18 8.03
C THR A 354 -10.32 -5.67 8.40
N SER A 355 -10.80 -6.73 7.73
CA SER A 355 -12.08 -7.37 8.04
C SER A 355 -12.09 -7.89 9.49
N ALA A 356 -11.03 -8.56 9.92
CA ALA A 356 -10.90 -9.05 11.30
C ALA A 356 -10.84 -7.90 12.33
N ALA A 357 -10.21 -6.78 11.99
CA ALA A 357 -10.20 -5.59 12.84
C ALA A 357 -11.61 -4.96 12.97
N LEU A 358 -12.41 -4.98 11.90
CA LEU A 358 -13.78 -4.47 11.87
C LEU A 358 -14.78 -5.35 12.62
N GLU A 359 -14.52 -6.66 12.75
CA GLU A 359 -15.44 -7.62 13.41
C GLU A 359 -15.83 -7.17 14.83
N LYS A 360 -14.88 -6.57 15.56
CA LYS A 360 -15.09 -6.01 16.91
C LYS A 360 -16.16 -4.91 16.97
N TYR A 361 -16.41 -4.23 15.85
CA TYR A 361 -17.29 -3.07 15.74
C TYR A 361 -18.49 -3.32 14.82
N CYS A 362 -18.56 -4.48 14.17
CA CYS A 362 -19.58 -4.84 13.18
C CYS A 362 -21.00 -4.66 13.74
N SER A 363 -21.27 -5.09 14.97
CA SER A 363 -22.58 -4.95 15.62
C SER A 363 -23.01 -3.50 15.90
N LYS A 364 -22.04 -2.57 15.99
CA LYS A 364 -22.30 -1.14 16.19
C LYS A 364 -22.46 -0.38 14.87
N TRP A 365 -21.79 -0.87 13.83
CA TRP A 365 -21.73 -0.22 12.52
C TRP A 365 -22.67 -0.86 11.48
N SER A 366 -23.29 -1.99 11.82
CA SER A 366 -24.24 -2.72 11.00
C SER A 366 -25.41 -3.21 11.86
N ALA A 367 -26.59 -2.65 11.64
CA ALA A 367 -27.80 -3.08 12.33
C ALA A 367 -28.33 -4.39 11.72
N VAL A 368 -28.62 -5.37 12.57
CA VAL A 368 -29.29 -6.61 12.11
C VAL A 368 -30.75 -6.28 11.77
N PRO A 369 -31.23 -6.55 10.55
CA PRO A 369 -32.60 -6.22 10.19
C PRO A 369 -33.60 -7.05 11.01
N LYS A 370 -34.58 -6.37 11.62
CA LYS A 370 -35.57 -7.01 12.51
C LYS A 370 -36.48 -8.01 11.78
N THR A 371 -36.74 -7.77 10.49
CA THR A 371 -37.67 -8.55 9.65
C THR A 371 -36.97 -9.61 8.80
N GLY A 372 -35.63 -9.66 8.81
CA GLY A 372 -34.83 -10.49 7.89
C GLY A 372 -34.77 -9.96 6.45
N PHE A 373 -35.47 -8.87 6.14
CA PHE A 373 -35.39 -8.15 4.86
C PHE A 373 -34.62 -6.84 5.03
N VAL A 374 -34.16 -6.24 3.93
CA VAL A 374 -33.48 -4.94 3.92
C VAL A 374 -34.35 -3.88 4.60
N ASP A 375 -33.83 -3.24 5.64
CA ASP A 375 -34.48 -2.09 6.26
C ASP A 375 -34.10 -0.82 5.48
N ILE A 376 -35.09 -0.27 4.77
CA ILE A 376 -34.92 0.88 3.90
C ILE A 376 -34.79 2.20 4.66
N THR A 377 -35.09 2.20 5.97
CA THR A 377 -35.13 3.40 6.81
C THR A 377 -33.96 3.50 7.79
N THR A 378 -32.99 2.59 7.73
CA THR A 378 -31.85 2.62 8.66
C THR A 378 -31.08 3.93 8.54
N SER A 379 -30.74 4.49 9.70
CA SER A 379 -29.95 5.72 9.80
C SER A 379 -28.60 5.52 10.48
N LYS A 380 -28.39 4.36 11.11
CA LYS A 380 -27.22 4.10 11.97
C LYS A 380 -26.13 3.27 11.29
N ASP A 381 -26.41 2.63 10.17
CA ASP A 381 -25.39 1.83 9.48
C ASP A 381 -24.26 2.72 8.98
N PHE A 382 -23.03 2.18 8.95
CA PHE A 382 -21.85 2.93 8.53
C PHE A 382 -22.01 3.57 7.15
N TYR A 383 -22.65 2.88 6.19
CA TYR A 383 -22.89 3.44 4.86
C TYR A 383 -23.70 4.74 4.88
N ARG A 384 -24.63 4.92 5.84
CA ARG A 384 -25.40 6.16 6.00
C ARG A 384 -24.55 7.29 6.53
N ILE A 385 -23.69 6.99 7.50
CA ILE A 385 -22.73 7.96 8.03
C ILE A 385 -21.79 8.42 6.92
N TYR A 386 -21.24 7.47 6.15
CA TYR A 386 -20.37 7.77 5.03
C TYR A 386 -21.09 8.58 3.93
N SER A 387 -22.34 8.22 3.59
CA SER A 387 -23.17 8.98 2.65
C SER A 387 -23.37 10.44 3.08
N GLY A 388 -23.64 10.68 4.38
CA GLY A 388 -23.73 12.03 4.95
C GLY A 388 -22.41 12.79 4.86
N LEU A 389 -21.31 12.15 5.26
CA LEU A 389 -19.97 12.75 5.18
C LEU A 389 -19.57 13.08 3.74
N GLN A 390 -19.89 12.20 2.78
CA GLN A 390 -19.60 12.38 1.36
C GLN A 390 -20.34 13.60 0.80
N ILE A 391 -21.65 13.71 1.02
CA ILE A 391 -22.42 14.81 0.43
C ILE A 391 -22.04 16.17 1.04
N GLU A 392 -21.81 16.25 2.35
CA GLU A 392 -21.32 17.48 2.99
C GLU A 392 -19.93 17.85 2.49
N TYR A 393 -19.01 16.88 2.35
CA TYR A 393 -17.68 17.13 1.80
C TYR A 393 -17.74 17.66 0.36
N LEU A 394 -18.62 17.10 -0.48
CA LEU A 394 -18.83 17.57 -1.85
C LEU A 394 -19.39 19.00 -1.89
N GLU A 395 -20.33 19.34 -1.00
CA GLU A 395 -20.88 20.70 -0.91
C GLU A 395 -19.83 21.71 -0.41
N GLU A 396 -19.11 21.39 0.67
CA GLU A 396 -18.05 22.24 1.23
C GLU A 396 -16.92 22.49 0.23
N ALA A 397 -16.59 21.49 -0.60
CA ALA A 397 -15.58 21.59 -1.64
C ALA A 397 -15.96 22.57 -2.77
N ILE A 398 -17.25 22.83 -2.97
CA ILE A 398 -17.76 23.73 -4.03
C ILE A 398 -17.96 25.15 -3.50
N GLN A 399 -18.46 25.28 -2.27
CA GLN A 399 -18.63 26.59 -1.63
C GLN A 399 -17.30 27.27 -1.34
N ALA A 400 -16.28 26.50 -0.91
CA ALA A 400 -14.92 26.99 -0.77
C ALA A 400 -14.24 26.98 -2.14
N GLN A 401 -14.53 27.98 -2.98
CA GLN A 401 -13.85 28.19 -4.26
C GLN A 401 -12.33 27.96 -4.08
N SER A 402 -11.83 26.89 -4.71
CA SER A 402 -10.42 26.49 -4.84
C SER A 402 -9.62 25.96 -3.65
N SER A 403 -10.15 25.84 -2.41
CA SER A 403 -9.26 25.48 -1.27
C SER A 403 -9.63 24.26 -0.41
N ASN A 404 -10.87 23.74 -0.43
CA ASN A 404 -11.23 22.53 0.35
C ASN A 404 -11.09 21.21 -0.45
N ARG A 405 -11.12 21.25 -1.79
CA ARG A 405 -11.16 20.05 -2.65
C ARG A 405 -9.85 19.23 -2.62
N GLU A 406 -8.74 19.83 -2.21
CA GLU A 406 -7.40 19.22 -2.23
C GLU A 406 -6.86 18.82 -0.84
N VAL A 407 -7.75 18.69 0.15
CA VAL A 407 -7.29 18.38 1.53
C VAL A 407 -7.19 16.87 1.77
N LEU A 408 -8.11 16.08 1.23
CA LEU A 408 -8.22 14.65 1.57
C LEU A 408 -7.95 13.69 0.41
N GLY A 409 -8.19 14.13 -0.83
CA GLY A 409 -7.96 13.33 -2.04
C GLY A 409 -8.86 12.09 -2.16
N ASP A 410 -8.53 11.21 -3.10
CA ASP A 410 -9.32 10.03 -3.43
C ASP A 410 -9.19 8.91 -2.37
N SER A 411 -8.26 9.03 -1.42
CA SER A 411 -8.06 8.08 -0.32
C SER A 411 -9.29 7.92 0.58
N VAL A 412 -10.13 8.96 0.71
CA VAL A 412 -11.38 8.88 1.48
C VAL A 412 -12.33 7.84 0.89
N ALA A 413 -12.42 7.77 -0.44
CA ALA A 413 -13.21 6.76 -1.14
C ALA A 413 -12.66 5.36 -0.90
N TRP A 414 -11.34 5.19 -0.99
CA TRP A 414 -10.69 3.92 -0.70
C TRP A 414 -10.96 3.43 0.73
N GLY A 415 -10.88 4.30 1.73
CA GLY A 415 -11.17 3.94 3.12
C GLY A 415 -12.64 3.64 3.36
N GLY A 416 -13.52 4.56 2.96
CA GLY A 416 -14.96 4.47 3.21
C GLY A 416 -15.61 3.30 2.48
N CYS A 417 -15.32 3.15 1.18
CA CYS A 417 -15.84 2.04 0.39
C CYS A 417 -15.29 0.69 0.87
N THR A 418 -14.04 0.62 1.34
CA THR A 418 -13.51 -0.64 1.91
C THR A 418 -14.27 -1.05 3.18
N ILE A 419 -14.53 -0.10 4.10
CA ILE A 419 -15.32 -0.40 5.31
C ILE A 419 -16.74 -0.83 4.93
N ILE A 420 -17.41 -0.09 4.03
CA ILE A 420 -18.76 -0.43 3.53
C ILE A 420 -18.77 -1.83 2.92
N TYR A 421 -17.78 -2.14 2.08
CA TYR A 421 -17.67 -3.41 1.40
C TYR A 421 -17.51 -4.55 2.41
N LEU A 422 -16.52 -4.47 3.31
CA LEU A 422 -16.23 -5.50 4.29
C LEU A 422 -17.36 -5.72 5.31
N LEU A 423 -18.19 -4.70 5.58
CA LEU A 423 -19.41 -4.83 6.38
C LEU A 423 -20.60 -5.43 5.62
N GLY A 424 -20.45 -5.73 4.33
CA GLY A 424 -21.55 -6.22 3.48
C GLY A 424 -22.61 -5.16 3.16
N GLN A 425 -22.26 -3.87 3.25
CA GLN A 425 -23.20 -2.75 3.10
C GLN A 425 -23.18 -2.11 1.70
N GLN A 426 -22.44 -2.67 0.74
CA GLN A 426 -22.28 -2.09 -0.59
C GLN A 426 -23.62 -1.85 -1.31
N LEU A 427 -24.47 -2.87 -1.41
CA LEU A 427 -25.75 -2.74 -2.14
C LEU A 427 -26.69 -1.72 -1.47
N HIS A 428 -26.65 -1.65 -0.13
CA HIS A 428 -27.38 -0.63 0.63
C HIS A 428 -26.85 0.76 0.30
N PHE A 429 -25.54 0.95 0.27
CA PHE A 429 -24.91 2.21 -0.11
C PHE A 429 -25.29 2.64 -1.53
N GLU A 430 -25.18 1.74 -2.51
CA GLU A 430 -25.50 2.05 -3.91
C GLU A 430 -26.95 2.51 -4.10
N LEU A 431 -27.89 1.95 -3.32
CA LEU A 431 -29.32 2.27 -3.37
C LEU A 431 -29.68 3.52 -2.55
N PHE A 432 -29.01 3.72 -1.40
CA PHE A 432 -29.44 4.67 -0.37
C PHE A 432 -28.50 5.85 -0.13
N ASP A 433 -27.39 5.94 -0.84
CA ASP A 433 -26.50 7.11 -0.78
C ASP A 433 -27.21 8.39 -1.25
N PHE A 434 -27.06 9.46 -0.47
CA PHE A 434 -27.73 10.74 -0.74
C PHE A 434 -27.31 11.35 -2.07
N SER A 435 -26.01 11.28 -2.40
CA SER A 435 -25.51 11.85 -3.66
C SER A 435 -26.00 11.05 -4.87
N HIS A 436 -26.08 9.72 -4.77
CA HIS A 436 -26.65 8.86 -5.80
C HIS A 436 -28.14 9.12 -6.00
N GLN A 437 -28.91 9.27 -4.92
CA GLN A 437 -30.34 9.58 -5.02
C GLN A 437 -30.59 10.95 -5.66
N VAL A 438 -29.82 11.97 -5.28
CA VAL A 438 -29.90 13.31 -5.89
C VAL A 438 -29.55 13.25 -7.38
N LEU A 439 -28.53 12.46 -7.77
CA LEU A 439 -28.19 12.24 -9.18
C LEU A 439 -29.34 11.59 -9.95
N ASN A 440 -29.96 10.55 -9.40
CA ASN A 440 -31.07 9.85 -10.05
C ASN A 440 -32.28 10.78 -10.25
N VAL A 441 -32.59 11.64 -9.28
CA VAL A 441 -33.66 12.66 -9.41
C VAL A 441 -33.30 13.70 -10.48
N ALA A 442 -32.04 14.16 -10.51
CA ALA A 442 -31.58 15.12 -11.50
C ALA A 442 -31.63 14.56 -12.94
N GLU A 443 -31.34 13.27 -13.14
CA GLU A 443 -31.46 12.60 -14.44
C GLU A 443 -32.90 12.61 -14.96
N VAL A 444 -33.89 12.43 -14.08
CA VAL A 444 -35.32 12.50 -14.44
C VAL A 444 -35.75 13.95 -14.71
N GLU A 445 -35.33 14.92 -13.90
CA GLU A 445 -35.68 16.34 -14.07
C GLU A 445 -35.16 16.91 -15.42
N VAL A 446 -33.97 16.47 -15.87
CA VAL A 446 -33.39 16.89 -17.17
C VAL A 446 -34.20 16.37 -18.37
N VAL A 447 -34.89 15.24 -18.24
CA VAL A 447 -35.76 14.68 -19.29
C VAL A 447 -37.08 15.45 -19.40
N GLU A 448 -37.56 16.04 -18.31
CA GLU A 448 -38.87 16.71 -18.25
C GLU A 448 -38.82 18.22 -18.55
N VAL A 449 -37.66 18.88 -18.49
CA VAL A 449 -37.56 20.36 -18.57
C VAL A 449 -36.73 20.83 -19.77
N ALA A 450 -37.39 21.29 -20.84
CA ALA A 450 -36.83 22.24 -21.80
C ALA A 450 -36.60 23.61 -21.10
N PRO A 451 -35.59 24.42 -21.48
CA PRO A 451 -34.97 25.38 -20.57
C PRO A 451 -35.83 26.63 -20.39
N THR A 452 -36.63 26.69 -19.33
CA THR A 452 -37.22 27.93 -18.84
C THR A 452 -36.28 28.59 -17.82
N HIS A 453 -35.85 29.81 -18.16
CA HIS A 453 -35.11 30.80 -17.38
C HIS A 453 -34.93 30.51 -15.87
N LYS A 454 -33.86 29.80 -15.51
CA LYS A 454 -33.32 29.75 -14.14
C LYS A 454 -32.13 30.71 -14.03
N ASN A 455 -31.97 31.38 -12.88
CA ASN A 455 -30.88 32.33 -12.60
C ASN A 455 -29.50 31.69 -12.89
N LEU A 456 -28.70 32.33 -13.76
CA LEU A 456 -27.45 31.80 -14.32
C LEU A 456 -26.46 31.30 -13.24
N HIS A 457 -26.39 32.00 -12.11
CA HIS A 457 -25.43 31.73 -11.03
C HIS A 457 -25.81 30.53 -10.14
N THR A 458 -27.11 30.24 -10.00
CA THR A 458 -27.61 29.07 -9.25
C THR A 458 -27.55 27.80 -10.09
N VAL A 459 -27.76 27.93 -11.41
CA VAL A 459 -27.65 26.83 -12.37
C VAL A 459 -26.20 26.34 -12.46
N GLN A 460 -25.23 27.25 -12.60
CA GLN A 460 -23.82 26.88 -12.67
C GLN A 460 -23.29 26.18 -11.40
N SER A 461 -23.69 26.64 -10.21
CA SER A 461 -23.32 25.98 -8.94
C SER A 461 -23.90 24.57 -8.82
N SER A 462 -25.16 24.41 -9.26
CA SER A 462 -25.82 23.11 -9.29
C SER A 462 -25.19 22.11 -10.26
N GLU A 463 -24.76 22.58 -11.44
CA GLU A 463 -24.09 21.74 -12.44
C GLU A 463 -22.72 21.26 -11.95
N VAL A 464 -21.95 22.13 -11.30
CA VAL A 464 -20.65 21.77 -10.71
C VAL A 464 -20.80 20.73 -9.60
N LEU A 465 -21.85 20.84 -8.76
CA LEU A 465 -22.17 19.84 -7.75
C LEU A 465 -22.56 18.50 -8.36
N LEU A 466 -23.38 18.51 -9.41
CA LEU A 466 -23.79 17.30 -10.09
C LEU A 466 -22.57 16.56 -10.70
N GLU A 467 -21.65 17.28 -11.34
CA GLU A 467 -20.42 16.68 -11.86
C GLU A 467 -19.50 16.15 -10.75
N ALA A 468 -19.43 16.84 -9.61
CA ALA A 468 -18.69 16.35 -8.45
C ALA A 468 -19.28 15.05 -7.89
N MET A 469 -20.62 14.97 -7.78
CA MET A 469 -21.33 13.75 -7.37
C MET A 469 -21.13 12.61 -8.38
N LYS A 470 -21.20 12.87 -9.69
CA LYS A 470 -20.91 11.86 -10.73
C LYS A 470 -19.48 11.33 -10.61
N LYS A 471 -18.50 12.21 -10.36
CA LYS A 471 -17.11 11.82 -10.15
C LYS A 471 -16.96 10.94 -8.90
N ALA A 472 -17.60 11.30 -7.79
CA ALA A 472 -17.60 10.51 -6.56
C ALA A 472 -18.22 9.11 -6.79
N ARG A 473 -19.39 9.04 -7.44
CA ARG A 473 -20.04 7.76 -7.80
C ARG A 473 -19.14 6.86 -8.65
N ARG A 474 -18.47 7.43 -9.67
CA ARG A 474 -17.51 6.67 -10.51
C ARG A 474 -16.33 6.14 -9.69
N LEU A 475 -15.78 6.95 -8.81
CA LEU A 475 -14.66 6.55 -7.94
C LEU A 475 -15.08 5.44 -6.97
N ASN A 476 -16.23 5.59 -6.29
CA ASN A 476 -16.75 4.60 -5.37
C ASN A 476 -16.99 3.25 -6.08
N ASN A 477 -17.63 3.27 -7.26
CA ASN A 477 -17.87 2.07 -8.06
C ASN A 477 -16.56 1.42 -8.52
N HIS A 478 -15.54 2.21 -8.87
CA HIS A 478 -14.22 1.70 -9.20
C HIS A 478 -13.58 0.99 -7.99
N VAL A 479 -13.61 1.60 -6.81
CA VAL A 479 -13.09 0.99 -5.58
C VAL A 479 -13.84 -0.30 -5.26
N PHE A 480 -15.18 -0.31 -5.30
CA PHE A 480 -15.94 -1.54 -5.07
C PHE A 480 -15.62 -2.64 -6.08
N SER A 481 -15.43 -2.29 -7.35
CA SER A 481 -15.08 -3.27 -8.38
C SER A 481 -13.69 -3.88 -8.12
N MET A 482 -12.73 -3.05 -7.71
CA MET A 482 -11.41 -3.52 -7.28
C MET A 482 -11.52 -4.44 -6.06
N LEU A 483 -12.29 -4.07 -5.05
CA LEU A 483 -12.48 -4.89 -3.85
C LEU A 483 -13.14 -6.24 -4.17
N LYS A 484 -14.15 -6.28 -5.05
CA LYS A 484 -14.78 -7.53 -5.52
C LYS A 484 -13.79 -8.45 -6.23
N ALA A 485 -12.91 -7.88 -7.05
CA ALA A 485 -11.92 -8.66 -7.78
C ALA A 485 -10.83 -9.26 -6.87
N ARG A 486 -10.56 -8.64 -5.71
CA ARG A 486 -9.49 -9.05 -4.79
C ARG A 486 -9.98 -9.85 -3.59
N CYS A 487 -11.13 -9.48 -3.06
CA CYS A 487 -11.70 -10.06 -1.85
C CYS A 487 -13.19 -10.34 -2.11
N PRO A 488 -13.53 -11.35 -2.93
CA PRO A 488 -14.93 -11.67 -3.20
C PRO A 488 -15.62 -12.08 -1.90
N LEU A 489 -16.65 -11.33 -1.50
CA LEU A 489 -17.49 -11.70 -0.36
C LEU A 489 -18.49 -12.76 -0.79
N GLU A 490 -18.67 -13.77 0.04
CA GLU A 490 -19.69 -14.79 -0.18
C GLU A 490 -21.07 -14.14 -0.22
N ASP A 491 -21.85 -14.44 -1.27
CA ASP A 491 -23.23 -14.01 -1.37
C ASP A 491 -24.11 -14.87 -0.43
N LYS A 492 -24.03 -14.54 0.86
CA LYS A 492 -24.81 -15.17 1.92
C LYS A 492 -26.32 -15.01 1.67
N GLN A 493 -26.74 -13.99 0.91
CA GLN A 493 -28.15 -13.75 0.59
C GLN A 493 -28.65 -14.64 -0.56
N ALA A 494 -27.81 -14.98 -1.54
CA ALA A 494 -28.15 -15.97 -2.56
C ALA A 494 -28.45 -17.36 -1.96
N CYS A 495 -27.74 -17.73 -0.89
CA CYS A 495 -28.03 -18.94 -0.13
C CYS A 495 -29.41 -18.92 0.54
N ALA A 496 -29.98 -17.72 0.78
CA ALA A 496 -31.30 -17.50 1.36
C ALA A 496 -32.47 -17.66 0.38
N ILE A 497 -32.20 -18.07 -0.86
CA ILE A 497 -33.21 -18.28 -1.89
C ILE A 497 -33.18 -19.75 -2.29
N LYS A 498 -34.27 -20.48 -2.07
CA LYS A 498 -34.42 -21.84 -2.61
C LYS A 498 -34.36 -21.80 -4.13
N GLN A 499 -33.99 -22.91 -4.78
CA GLN A 499 -34.08 -23.04 -6.25
C GLN A 499 -35.48 -22.71 -6.82
N SER A 500 -36.53 -22.79 -5.98
CA SER A 500 -37.90 -22.39 -6.31
C SER A 500 -38.17 -20.88 -6.24
N GLY A 501 -37.17 -20.04 -5.92
CA GLY A 501 -37.32 -18.59 -5.73
C GLY A 501 -37.90 -18.16 -4.37
N ALA A 502 -38.17 -19.10 -3.46
CA ALA A 502 -38.76 -18.79 -2.15
C ALA A 502 -37.69 -18.39 -1.12
N PRO A 503 -37.88 -17.30 -0.35
CA PRO A 503 -36.93 -16.87 0.67
C PRO A 503 -36.92 -17.82 1.87
N LEU A 504 -35.72 -18.08 2.41
CA LEU A 504 -35.49 -18.86 3.62
C LEU A 504 -35.47 -17.92 4.83
N HIS A 505 -36.44 -18.07 5.73
CA HIS A 505 -36.63 -17.19 6.89
C HIS A 505 -35.56 -17.34 7.99
N ARG A 506 -34.75 -18.40 7.97
CA ARG A 506 -33.58 -18.61 8.85
C ARG A 506 -32.52 -19.43 8.14
N ILE A 507 -31.40 -18.80 7.83
CA ILE A 507 -30.16 -19.51 7.52
C ILE A 507 -29.21 -19.33 8.68
N LYS A 508 -28.81 -20.44 9.28
CA LYS A 508 -27.57 -20.48 10.05
C LYS A 508 -26.48 -20.69 9.02
N PHE A 509 -25.70 -19.65 8.76
CA PHE A 509 -24.41 -19.85 8.12
C PHE A 509 -23.60 -20.65 9.13
N GLU A 510 -23.08 -21.81 8.75
CA GLU A 510 -21.85 -22.27 9.39
C GLU A 510 -20.87 -21.11 9.26
N ASN A 511 -20.21 -20.73 10.35
CA ASN A 511 -19.16 -19.73 10.25
C ASN A 511 -18.21 -20.25 9.17
N THR A 512 -18.24 -19.63 7.99
CA THR A 512 -17.18 -19.83 7.03
C THR A 512 -15.96 -19.38 7.79
N VAL A 513 -15.13 -20.38 8.09
CA VAL A 513 -13.86 -20.25 8.78
C VAL A 513 -13.26 -18.97 8.26
N SER A 514 -13.26 -17.94 9.10
CA SER A 514 -12.79 -16.63 8.69
C SER A 514 -11.39 -16.86 8.13
N ALA A 515 -10.98 -16.15 7.08
CA ALA A 515 -9.59 -16.20 6.61
C ALA A 515 -8.59 -16.01 7.77
N PHE A 516 -9.07 -15.47 8.89
CA PHE A 516 -8.51 -15.53 10.24
C PHE A 516 -7.99 -16.89 10.76
N GLU A 517 -8.67 -18.03 10.59
CA GLU A 517 -8.11 -19.33 11.04
C GLU A 517 -6.97 -19.82 10.13
N THR A 518 -6.82 -19.22 8.95
CA THR A 518 -5.67 -19.44 8.06
C THR A 518 -4.53 -18.43 8.27
N LEU A 519 -4.72 -17.42 9.13
CA LEU A 519 -3.64 -16.50 9.51
C LEU A 519 -2.71 -17.19 10.51
N PRO A 520 -1.37 -17.01 10.40
CA PRO A 520 -0.45 -17.48 11.42
C PRO A 520 -0.78 -16.80 12.75
N GLN A 521 -1.33 -17.58 13.69
CA GLN A 521 -1.64 -17.10 15.03
C GLN A 521 -0.32 -16.82 15.76
N LYS A 522 -0.26 -15.73 16.53
CA LYS A 522 0.86 -15.48 17.45
C LYS A 522 0.90 -16.59 18.50
N GLY A 523 1.70 -17.62 18.26
CA GLY A 523 1.89 -18.73 19.21
C GLY A 523 2.10 -20.13 18.62
N ALA A 524 2.58 -20.26 17.38
CA ALA A 524 3.09 -21.53 16.86
C ALA A 524 4.61 -21.43 16.62
#